data_AF-A0A1E3KYE6-F1
#
_entry.id   AF-A0A1E3KYE6-F1
#
_cell.length_a   1.000
_cell.length_b   1.000
_cell.length_c   1.000
_cell.angle_alpha   90.00
_cell.angle_beta   90.00
_cell.angle_gamma   90.00
#
_symmetry.space_group_name_H-M   'P 1'
#
loop_
_entity.id
_entity.type
_entity.pdbx_description
1 polymer ?
#
loop_
_entity_poly.entity_id
_entity_poly.type
_entity_poly.pdbx_seq_one_letter_code
_entity_poly.pdbx_strand_id
1 'polypeptide(L)' 'MNSTVVLERQNEILRRNIETMTIKNNKNGLSRQESSFYHTMVKEWHQNQREINHKRD' A
#
# COMPACT_ATOMS: atom_id res chain seq x y z
N MET A 1 4.64 21.57 -5.76
CA MET A 1 4.88 20.11 -5.85
C MET A 1 3.80 19.51 -6.74
N ASN A 2 4.17 18.68 -7.72
CA ASN A 2 3.21 17.99 -8.60
C ASN A 2 2.45 16.94 -7.77
N SER A 3 1.12 16.96 -7.81
CA SER A 3 0.26 16.05 -7.03
C SER A 3 0.50 14.58 -7.38
N THR A 4 0.88 14.27 -8.62
CA THR A 4 1.24 12.91 -9.05
C THR A 4 2.52 12.42 -8.37
N VAL A 5 3.54 13.27 -8.25
CA VAL A 5 4.82 12.93 -7.58
C VAL A 5 4.62 12.65 -6.09
N VAL A 6 3.73 13.40 -5.44
CA VAL A 6 3.37 13.16 -4.03
C VAL A 6 2.66 11.81 -3.89
N LEU A 7 1.70 11.53 -4.76
CA LEU A 7 0.95 10.26 -4.76
C LEU A 7 1.87 9.05 -5.01
N GLU A 8 2.79 9.15 -5.97
CA GLU A 8 3.77 8.11 -6.25
C GLU A 8 4.67 7.82 -5.05
N ARG A 9 5.16 8.87 -4.37
CA ARG A 9 5.98 8.72 -3.17
C ARG A 9 5.18 8.07 -2.03
N GLN A 10 3.94 8.49 -1.80
CA GLN A 10 3.06 7.88 -0.81
C GLN A 10 2.80 6.40 -1.12
N ASN A 11 2.58 6.08 -2.40
CA ASN A 11 2.32 4.72 -2.83
C ASN A 11 3.53 3.79 -2.65
N GLU A 12 4.75 4.30 -2.85
CA GLU A 12 5.98 3.54 -2.57
C GLU A 12 6.17 3.26 -1.07
N ILE A 13 5.85 4.22 -0.20
CA ILE A 13 5.86 4.01 1.26
C ILE A 13 4.82 2.94 1.64
N LEU A 14 3.62 3.04 1.08
CA LEU A 14 2.54 2.08 1.32
C LEU A 14 2.93 0.66 0.89
N ARG A 15 3.57 0.52 -0.28
CA ARG A 15 4.10 -0.77 -0.78
C ARG A 15 5.08 -1.40 0.22
N ARG A 16 6.03 -0.62 0.75
CA ARG A 16 7.01 -1.12 1.75
C ARG A 16 6.36 -1.56 3.05
N ASN A 17 5.31 -0.87 3.48
CA ASN A 17 4.54 -1.27 4.65
C ASN A 17 3.81 -2.61 4.42
N ILE A 18 3.21 -2.80 3.23
CA ILE A 18 2.58 -4.07 2.82
C ILE A 18 3.62 -5.20 2.80
N GLU A 19 4.81 -4.97 2.24
CA GLU A 19 5.90 -5.96 2.22
C GLU A 19 6.31 -6.37 3.64
N THR A 20 6.48 -5.39 4.53
CA THR A 20 6.82 -5.63 5.94
C THR A 20 5.76 -6.48 6.64
N MET A 21 4.48 -6.16 6.45
CA MET A 21 3.37 -6.92 7.03
C MET A 21 3.24 -8.32 6.43
N THR A 22 3.56 -8.47 5.14
CA THR A 22 3.58 -9.78 4.47
C THR A 22 4.67 -10.68 5.07
N ILE A 23 5.87 -10.14 5.29
CA ILE A 23 6.96 -10.88 5.95
C ILE A 23 6.55 -11.27 7.38
N LYS A 24 5.92 -10.37 8.13
CA LYS A 24 5.43 -10.67 9.48
C LYS A 24 4.37 -11.78 9.47
N ASN A 25 3.38 -11.68 8.58
CA ASN A 25 2.32 -12.67 8.43
C ASN A 25 2.90 -14.06 8.14
N ASN A 26 3.88 -14.14 7.23
CA ASN A 26 4.49 -15.40 6.83
C ASN A 26 5.33 -16.04 7.95
N LYS A 27 5.91 -15.24 8.84
CA LYS A 27 6.73 -15.74 9.95
C LYS A 27 5.89 -16.15 11.15
N ASN A 28 5.01 -15.28 11.60
CA ASN A 28 4.35 -15.38 12.92
C ASN A 28 2.82 -15.25 12.82
N GLY A 29 2.25 -15.06 11.63
CA GLY A 29 0.88 -14.62 11.45
C GLY A 29 0.69 -13.13 11.78
N LEU A 30 -0.50 -12.62 11.46
CA LEU A 30 -0.98 -11.31 11.88
C LEU A 30 -2.09 -11.45 12.91
N SER A 31 -2.12 -10.53 13.88
CA SER A 31 -3.29 -10.39 14.74
C SER A 31 -4.52 -9.96 13.91
N ARG A 32 -5.72 -10.11 14.47
CA ARG A 32 -6.95 -9.68 13.79
C ARG A 32 -6.91 -8.20 13.38
N GLN A 33 -6.38 -7.35 14.26
CA GLN A 33 -6.24 -5.92 14.00
C GLN A 33 -5.22 -5.67 12.87
N GLU A 34 -4.09 -6.36 12.93
CA GLU A 34 -3.05 -6.27 11.91
C GLU A 34 -3.52 -6.75 10.53
N SER A 35 -4.29 -7.84 10.46
CA SER A 35 -4.91 -8.32 9.23
C SER A 35 -5.88 -7.28 8.65
N SER A 36 -6.68 -6.63 9.50
CA SER A 36 -7.59 -5.56 9.06
C SER A 36 -6.82 -4.37 8.46
N PHE A 37 -5.75 -3.94 9.12
CA PHE A 37 -4.88 -2.88 8.59
C PHE A 37 -4.18 -3.30 7.30
N TYR A 38 -3.65 -4.52 7.24
CA TYR A 38 -3.02 -5.06 6.05
C TYR A 38 -3.96 -5.05 4.85
N HIS A 39 -5.19 -5.54 5.00
CA HIS A 39 -6.18 -5.51 3.93
C HIS A 39 -6.57 -4.10 3.49
N THR A 40 -6.64 -3.16 4.43
CA THR A 40 -6.88 -1.75 4.12
C THR A 40 -5.74 -1.17 3.27
N MET A 41 -4.48 -1.41 3.66
CA MET A 41 -3.31 -0.95 2.90
C MET A 41 -3.27 -1.54 1.49
N VAL A 42 -3.57 -2.84 1.32
CA VAL A 42 -3.61 -3.48 0.00
C VAL A 42 -4.67 -2.84 -0.90
N LYS A 43 -5.87 -2.57 -0.36
CA LYS A 43 -6.94 -1.89 -1.11
C LYS A 43 -6.52 -0.48 -1.54
N GLU A 44 -5.95 0.29 -0.62
CA GLU A 44 -5.46 1.64 -0.89
C GLU A 44 -4.35 1.62 -1.95
N TRP A 45 -3.42 0.67 -1.89
CA TRP A 45 -2.36 0.52 -2.89
C TRP A 45 -2.93 0.28 -4.29
N HIS A 46 -3.92 -0.61 -4.43
CA HIS A 46 -4.59 -0.84 -5.72
C HIS A 46 -5.35 0.40 -6.21
N GLN A 47 -5.94 1.19 -5.31
CA GLN A 47 -6.59 2.45 -5.67
C GLN A 47 -5.58 3.48 -6.18
N ASN A 48 -4.47 3.65 -5.46
CA ASN A 48 -3.40 4.56 -5.84
C ASN A 48 -2.77 4.17 -7.18
N GLN A 49 -2.56 2.87 -7.43
CA GLN A 49 -2.07 2.38 -8.73
C GLN A 49 -3.02 2.74 -9.88
N ARG A 50 -4.33 2.59 -9.71
CA ARG A 50 -5.33 2.99 -10.72
C ARG A 50 -5.30 4.49 -10.99
N GLU A 51 -5.21 5.31 -9.94
CA GLU A 51 -5.15 6.77 -10.07
C GLU A 51 -3.85 7.24 -10.74
N ILE A 52 -2.71 6.66 -10.37
CA ILE A 52 -1.41 6.97 -10.99
C ILE A 52 -1.45 6.62 -12.48
N ASN A 53 -1.96 5.44 -12.85
CA ASN A 53 -2.08 5.04 -14.25
C ASN A 53 -3.02 5.97 -15.02
N HIS A 54 -4.18 6.31 -14.46
CA HIS A 54 -5.13 7.22 -15.09
C HIS A 54 -4.55 8.64 -15.30
N LYS A 55 -3.64 9.10 -14.44
CA LYS A 55 -2.97 10.41 -14.60
C LYS A 55 -1.79 10.39 -15.58
N ARG A 56 -1.35 9.20 -16.01
CA ARG A 56 -0.23 9.00 -16.94
C ARG A 56 -0.72 8.80 -18.39
N ASP A 57 -1.96 8.33 -18.56
CA ASP A 57 -2.68 8.25 -19.83
C ASP A 57 -3.19 9.64 -20.29
#